data_AF-A0A9D6XJA7-F1
#
_entry.id   AF-A0A9D6XJA7-F1
#
_cell.length_a   1.000
_cell.length_b   1.000
_cell.length_c   1.000
_cell.angle_alpha   90.00
_cell.angle_beta   90.00
_cell.angle_gamma   90.00
#
_symmetry.space_group_name_H-M   'P 1'
#
loop_
_entity.id
_entity.type
_entity.pdbx_description
1 polymer ?
#
loop_
_entity_poly.entity_id
_entity_poly.type
_entity_poly.pdbx_seq_one_letter_code
_entity_poly.pdbx_strand_id
1 'polypeptide(L)'
;MKIVLLLLTMMAVIFIGLFTLEPVSPSADAQAEMVAKQAYQTAQAYFMECGGTRLDRMALVTLGLNAPSDISLEIENGSPDGLRLNVHHTHGGFIHKVDAQGNIRSVPRGRLARLIARFTYPEESEPPKLYGPFPSTRYPDPGSAARLAARNAYSAAEYFFYSNPDRTLTRDDLGAWCGRRDDGVTVDILDGRRQTLRIRARHPGSGAVWEVNSDGRITSPAQKAEASLVTPSRPFTPSRIATPEAADQEARETAAKVFSLSRSYLSEYRPAAGLKLDALKRAYPAYSIPPDVTVEVLDRREETLRLRVSHRLGSKVFEVDPTGQITARPLS
;
A
#
# COMPACT_ATOMS: atom_id res chain seq x y z
N MET A 1 -63.61 -9.03 -18.21
CA MET A 1 -62.86 -7.75 -18.07
C MET A 1 -62.27 -7.53 -16.67
N LYS A 2 -63.05 -7.63 -15.57
CA LYS A 2 -62.55 -7.40 -14.19
C LYS A 2 -61.36 -8.30 -13.77
N ILE A 3 -61.38 -9.59 -14.15
CA ILE A 3 -60.31 -10.56 -13.83
C ILE A 3 -58.97 -10.21 -14.51
N VAL A 4 -59.03 -9.75 -15.77
CA VAL A 4 -57.83 -9.37 -16.54
C VAL A 4 -57.17 -8.14 -15.93
N LEU A 5 -57.97 -7.15 -15.51
CA LEU A 5 -57.46 -5.95 -14.86
C LEU A 5 -56.74 -6.30 -13.54
N LEU A 6 -57.31 -7.19 -12.73
CA LEU A 6 -56.74 -7.64 -11.46
C LEU A 6 -55.37 -8.32 -11.66
N LEU A 7 -55.26 -9.22 -12.64
CA LEU A 7 -54.01 -9.91 -12.97
C LEU A 7 -52.94 -8.94 -13.45
N LEU A 8 -53.30 -7.93 -14.25
CA LEU A 8 -52.38 -6.94 -14.78
C LEU A 8 -51.82 -6.04 -13.67
N THR A 9 -52.67 -5.63 -12.71
CA THR A 9 -52.21 -4.92 -11.51
C THR A 9 -51.30 -5.77 -10.62
N MET A 10 -51.60 -7.06 -10.41
CA MET A 10 -50.73 -7.94 -9.63
C MET A 10 -49.37 -8.12 -10.32
N MET A 11 -49.34 -8.35 -11.63
CA MET A 11 -48.08 -8.44 -12.38
C MET A 11 -47.28 -7.14 -12.30
N ALA A 12 -47.92 -5.97 -12.43
CA ALA A 12 -47.23 -4.69 -12.31
C ALA A 12 -46.61 -4.49 -10.92
N VAL A 13 -47.32 -4.84 -9.84
CA VAL A 13 -46.78 -4.76 -8.48
C VAL A 13 -45.60 -5.72 -8.28
N ILE A 14 -45.69 -6.95 -8.79
CA ILE A 14 -44.58 -7.91 -8.75
C ILE A 14 -43.38 -7.40 -9.56
N PHE A 15 -43.61 -6.83 -10.75
CA PHE A 15 -42.54 -6.31 -11.61
C PHE A 15 -41.86 -5.08 -11.01
N ILE A 16 -42.63 -4.14 -10.44
CA ILE A 16 -42.08 -2.97 -9.73
C ILE A 16 -41.31 -3.43 -8.49
N GLY A 17 -41.83 -4.42 -7.75
CA GLY A 17 -41.13 -5.04 -6.64
C GLY A 17 -39.82 -5.71 -7.04
N LEU A 18 -39.76 -6.32 -8.23
CA LEU A 18 -38.53 -6.92 -8.77
C LEU A 18 -37.53 -5.88 -9.28
N PHE A 19 -37.99 -4.78 -9.88
CA PHE A 19 -37.12 -3.72 -10.41
C PHE A 19 -36.57 -2.76 -9.35
N THR A 20 -37.23 -2.67 -8.19
CA THR A 20 -36.73 -1.89 -7.04
C THR A 20 -35.69 -2.64 -6.21
N LEU A 21 -35.47 -3.92 -6.49
CA LEU A 21 -34.36 -4.67 -5.91
C LEU A 21 -33.11 -4.37 -6.73
N GLU A 22 -32.21 -3.58 -6.16
CA GLU A 22 -30.89 -3.37 -6.75
C GLU A 22 -30.21 -4.73 -6.99
N PRO A 23 -29.75 -5.01 -8.22
CA PRO A 23 -29.13 -6.28 -8.53
C PRO A 23 -27.86 -6.43 -7.69
N VAL A 24 -27.86 -7.44 -6.81
CA VAL A 24 -26.66 -7.86 -6.10
C VAL A 24 -25.62 -8.30 -7.12
N SER A 25 -24.45 -7.67 -7.09
CA SER A 25 -23.36 -7.96 -8.01
C SER A 25 -22.32 -8.86 -7.34
N PRO A 26 -22.13 -10.13 -7.78
CA PRO A 26 -21.10 -11.00 -7.22
C PRO A 26 -19.68 -10.42 -7.34
N SER A 27 -19.40 -9.65 -8.40
CA SER A 27 -18.12 -8.97 -8.55
C SER A 27 -17.93 -7.84 -7.54
N ALA A 28 -19.02 -7.18 -7.12
CA ALA A 28 -18.96 -6.16 -6.08
C ALA A 28 -18.61 -6.77 -4.72
N ASP A 29 -19.18 -7.93 -4.38
CA ASP A 29 -18.83 -8.67 -3.17
C ASP A 29 -17.37 -9.16 -3.20
N ALA A 30 -16.89 -9.65 -4.34
CA ALA A 30 -15.47 -10.03 -4.49
C ALA A 30 -14.51 -8.85 -4.26
N GLN A 31 -14.87 -7.65 -4.75
CA GLN A 31 -14.09 -6.43 -4.50
C GLN A 31 -14.11 -6.02 -3.02
N ALA A 32 -15.27 -6.09 -2.35
CA ALA A 32 -15.36 -5.80 -0.91
C ALA A 32 -14.54 -6.80 -0.08
N GLU A 33 -14.53 -8.08 -0.45
CA GLU A 33 -13.71 -9.10 0.21
C GLU A 33 -12.20 -8.81 0.04
N MET A 34 -11.77 -8.40 -1.16
CA MET A 34 -10.38 -7.98 -1.39
C MET A 34 -9.99 -6.78 -0.53
N VAL A 35 -10.85 -5.76 -0.46
CA VAL A 35 -10.61 -4.59 0.42
C VAL A 35 -10.58 -5.00 1.89
N ALA A 36 -11.40 -5.96 2.32
CA ALA A 36 -11.35 -6.49 3.68
C ALA A 36 -10.00 -7.16 3.99
N LYS A 37 -9.46 -7.96 3.06
CA LYS A 37 -8.12 -8.57 3.18
C LYS A 37 -7.03 -7.50 3.27
N GLN A 38 -7.08 -6.50 2.40
CA GLN A 38 -6.11 -5.41 2.40
C GLN A 38 -6.21 -4.60 3.70
N ALA A 39 -7.42 -4.25 4.14
CA ALA A 39 -7.65 -3.52 5.38
C ALA A 39 -7.09 -4.26 6.60
N TYR A 40 -7.25 -5.59 6.65
CA TYR A 40 -6.65 -6.41 7.71
C TYR A 40 -5.12 -6.38 7.66
N GLN A 41 -4.51 -6.55 6.49
CA GLN A 41 -3.05 -6.49 6.34
C GLN A 41 -2.50 -5.12 6.77
N THR A 42 -3.19 -4.04 6.37
CA THR A 42 -2.85 -2.68 6.78
C THR A 42 -3.05 -2.48 8.29
N ALA A 43 -4.10 -3.06 8.89
CA ALA A 43 -4.31 -3.04 10.33
C ALA A 43 -3.20 -3.77 11.09
N GLN A 44 -2.75 -4.94 10.60
CA GLN A 44 -1.63 -5.67 11.19
C GLN A 44 -0.33 -4.87 11.09
N ALA A 45 -0.06 -4.26 9.93
CA ALA A 45 1.06 -3.33 9.78
C ALA A 45 0.97 -2.18 10.78
N TYR A 46 -0.20 -1.57 10.92
CA TYR A 46 -0.44 -0.53 11.93
C TYR A 46 -0.15 -1.01 13.35
N PHE A 47 -0.62 -2.20 13.74
CA PHE A 47 -0.41 -2.69 15.10
C PHE A 47 1.06 -3.04 15.38
N MET A 48 1.77 -3.55 14.38
CA MET A 48 3.21 -3.77 14.46
C MET A 48 3.97 -2.44 14.56
N GLU A 49 3.54 -1.41 13.83
CA GLU A 49 4.20 -0.10 13.81
C GLU A 49 3.86 0.74 15.06
N CYS A 50 2.61 0.75 15.50
CA CYS A 50 2.10 1.67 16.51
C CYS A 50 1.94 1.01 17.90
N GLY A 51 2.52 -0.17 18.10
CA GLY A 51 2.57 -0.83 19.40
C GLY A 51 1.20 -1.18 19.99
N GLY A 52 0.20 -1.39 19.14
CA GLY A 52 -1.14 -1.79 19.54
C GLY A 52 -2.07 -0.65 20.00
N THR A 53 -1.82 0.59 19.57
CA THR A 53 -2.83 1.66 19.66
C THR A 53 -4.12 1.30 18.94
N ARG A 54 -5.21 1.99 19.31
CA ARG A 54 -6.51 1.76 18.69
C ARG A 54 -6.48 2.27 17.25
N LEU A 55 -6.68 1.35 16.31
CA LEU A 55 -6.81 1.61 14.89
C LEU A 55 -8.05 2.47 14.61
N ASP A 56 -7.88 3.51 13.81
CA ASP A 56 -8.98 4.28 13.23
C ASP A 56 -8.93 4.23 11.69
N ARG A 57 -9.98 4.74 11.04
CA ARG A 57 -10.09 4.70 9.58
C ARG A 57 -9.00 5.54 8.90
N MET A 58 -8.57 6.62 9.53
CA MET A 58 -7.57 7.52 8.96
C MET A 58 -6.19 6.83 8.93
N ALA A 59 -5.83 6.11 10.00
CA ALA A 59 -4.60 5.34 10.09
C ALA A 59 -4.46 4.32 8.95
N LEU A 60 -5.56 3.63 8.60
CA LEU A 60 -5.57 2.71 7.46
C LEU A 60 -5.29 3.44 6.13
N VAL A 61 -5.89 4.61 5.92
CA VAL A 61 -5.66 5.42 4.70
C VAL A 61 -4.22 5.93 4.64
N THR A 62 -3.67 6.41 5.76
CA THR A 62 -2.27 6.85 5.86
C THR A 62 -1.29 5.74 5.51
N LEU A 63 -1.60 4.50 5.89
CA LEU A 63 -0.81 3.32 5.54
C LEU A 63 -1.09 2.78 4.13
N GLY A 64 -1.86 3.52 3.32
CA GLY A 64 -2.06 3.25 1.89
C GLY A 64 -3.26 2.37 1.57
N LEU A 65 -4.17 2.13 2.51
CA LEU A 65 -5.46 1.53 2.17
C LEU A 65 -6.28 2.51 1.34
N ASN A 66 -6.45 2.19 0.05
CA ASN A 66 -7.27 2.98 -0.86
C ASN A 66 -8.55 2.20 -1.19
N ALA A 67 -9.56 2.33 -0.32
CA ALA A 67 -10.87 1.74 -0.57
C ALA A 67 -11.63 2.56 -1.64
N PRO A 68 -12.15 1.93 -2.71
CA PRO A 68 -13.06 2.55 -3.65
C PRO A 68 -14.24 3.26 -2.97
N SER A 69 -14.77 4.33 -3.57
CA SER A 69 -15.83 5.16 -2.96
C SER A 69 -17.17 4.44 -2.80
N ASP A 70 -17.38 3.36 -3.55
CA ASP A 70 -18.52 2.46 -3.47
C ASP A 70 -18.34 1.33 -2.44
N ILE A 71 -17.20 1.28 -1.75
CA ILE A 71 -16.92 0.35 -0.65
C ILE A 71 -16.85 1.11 0.67
N SER A 72 -17.75 0.74 1.59
CA SER A 72 -17.74 1.26 2.95
C SER A 72 -16.93 0.34 3.86
N LEU A 73 -15.97 0.92 4.56
CA LEU A 73 -15.17 0.28 5.61
C LEU A 73 -15.49 0.95 6.94
N GLU A 74 -15.94 0.15 7.90
CA GLU A 74 -16.23 0.56 9.26
C GLU A 74 -15.37 -0.24 10.24
N ILE A 75 -14.84 0.44 11.26
CA ILE A 75 -14.05 -0.17 12.33
C ILE A 75 -14.92 -0.19 13.59
N GLU A 76 -15.52 -1.35 13.88
CA GLU A 76 -16.36 -1.53 15.08
C GLU A 76 -15.49 -1.55 16.34
N ASN A 77 -14.34 -2.23 16.28
CA ASN A 77 -13.32 -2.20 17.31
C ASN A 77 -11.93 -2.16 16.66
N GLY A 78 -11.11 -1.19 17.05
CA GLY A 78 -9.76 -0.98 16.53
C GLY A 78 -8.64 -1.51 17.42
N SER A 79 -8.94 -2.26 18.49
CA SER A 79 -7.89 -2.81 19.36
C SER A 79 -7.18 -4.02 18.72
N PRO A 80 -5.90 -4.29 19.02
CA PRO A 80 -5.17 -5.43 18.44
C PRO A 80 -5.82 -6.76 18.76
N ASP A 81 -6.15 -6.98 20.04
CA ASP A 81 -6.72 -8.24 20.54
C ASP A 81 -8.22 -8.39 20.21
N GLY A 82 -8.84 -7.35 19.68
CA GLY A 82 -10.29 -7.26 19.52
C GLY A 82 -10.74 -6.64 18.21
N LEU A 83 -9.84 -6.55 17.21
CA LEU A 83 -10.10 -5.93 15.93
C LEU A 83 -11.39 -6.48 15.32
N ARG A 84 -12.27 -5.58 14.89
CA ARG A 84 -13.49 -5.89 14.16
C ARG A 84 -13.67 -4.88 13.05
N LEU A 85 -13.55 -5.35 11.81
CA LEU A 85 -13.78 -4.55 10.61
C LEU A 85 -15.04 -5.04 9.91
N ASN A 86 -15.86 -4.12 9.43
CA ASN A 86 -17.00 -4.40 8.57
C ASN A 86 -16.76 -3.73 7.22
N VAL A 87 -16.69 -4.53 6.15
CA VAL A 87 -16.48 -4.04 4.77
C VAL A 87 -17.66 -4.46 3.91
N HIS A 88 -18.24 -3.53 3.16
CA HIS A 88 -19.31 -3.86 2.23
C HIS A 88 -19.29 -2.94 1.02
N HIS A 89 -19.69 -3.49 -0.13
CA HIS A 89 -19.94 -2.73 -1.33
C HIS A 89 -21.39 -2.20 -1.34
N THR A 90 -21.61 -1.01 -1.90
CA THR A 90 -22.96 -0.43 -2.09
C THR A 90 -23.89 -1.38 -2.84
N HIS A 91 -23.45 -1.89 -3.98
CA HIS A 91 -24.10 -2.90 -4.82
C HIS A 91 -23.83 -4.38 -4.41
N GLY A 92 -23.23 -4.61 -3.24
CA GLY A 92 -22.90 -5.94 -2.73
C GLY A 92 -24.04 -6.54 -1.91
N GLY A 93 -24.14 -7.87 -1.94
CA GLY A 93 -25.11 -8.64 -1.15
C GLY A 93 -24.63 -8.97 0.25
N PHE A 94 -23.34 -8.78 0.56
CA PHE A 94 -22.72 -9.20 1.82
C PHE A 94 -21.99 -8.07 2.56
N ILE A 95 -21.87 -8.26 3.87
CA ILE A 95 -20.95 -7.53 4.74
C ILE A 95 -19.84 -8.51 5.13
N HIS A 96 -18.61 -8.23 4.73
CA HIS A 96 -17.43 -9.00 5.10
C HIS A 96 -16.92 -8.50 6.45
N LYS A 97 -17.04 -9.36 7.46
CA LYS A 97 -16.58 -9.10 8.82
C LYS A 97 -15.20 -9.70 9.01
N VAL A 98 -14.23 -8.90 9.46
CA VAL A 98 -12.87 -9.34 9.78
C VAL A 98 -12.67 -9.28 11.28
N ASP A 99 -12.15 -10.35 11.88
CA ASP A 99 -11.73 -10.38 13.29
C ASP A 99 -10.22 -10.16 13.49
N ALA A 100 -9.77 -10.13 14.75
CA ALA A 100 -8.38 -9.96 15.14
C ALA A 100 -7.44 -11.07 14.65
N GLN A 101 -7.97 -12.25 14.38
CA GLN A 101 -7.22 -13.38 13.85
C GLN A 101 -7.14 -13.34 12.32
N GLY A 102 -7.84 -12.40 11.68
CA GLY A 102 -7.88 -12.27 10.22
C GLY A 102 -8.91 -13.18 9.56
N ASN A 103 -9.79 -13.82 10.33
CA ASN A 103 -10.87 -14.59 9.73
C ASN A 103 -11.87 -13.63 9.11
N ILE A 104 -12.22 -13.88 7.85
CA ILE A 104 -13.21 -13.10 7.11
C ILE A 104 -14.50 -13.92 7.03
N ARG A 105 -15.58 -13.38 7.59
CA ARG A 105 -16.93 -13.98 7.53
C ARG A 105 -17.86 -13.09 6.74
N SER A 106 -18.45 -13.62 5.67
CA SER A 106 -19.43 -12.91 4.86
C SER A 106 -20.83 -13.10 5.43
N VAL A 107 -21.50 -12.00 5.79
CA VAL A 107 -22.86 -12.01 6.34
C VAL A 107 -23.80 -11.32 5.36
N PRO A 108 -24.91 -11.95 4.94
CA PRO A 108 -25.83 -11.34 3.97
C PRO A 108 -26.44 -10.04 4.49
N ARG A 109 -26.45 -9.01 3.63
CA ARG A 109 -26.97 -7.67 3.90
C ARG A 109 -28.47 -7.63 3.60
N GLY A 110 -29.29 -7.78 4.65
CA GLY A 110 -30.76 -7.74 4.55
C GLY A 110 -31.42 -9.12 4.45
N ARG A 111 -32.76 -9.15 4.56
CA ARG A 111 -33.54 -10.41 4.61
C ARG A 111 -33.56 -11.16 3.27
N LEU A 112 -33.60 -10.44 2.15
CA LEU A 112 -33.62 -11.01 0.80
C LEU A 112 -32.25 -11.55 0.37
N ALA A 113 -31.17 -10.84 0.72
CA ALA A 113 -29.82 -11.34 0.47
C ALA A 113 -29.55 -12.66 1.21
N ARG A 114 -30.13 -12.88 2.40
CA ARG A 114 -30.06 -14.20 3.06
C ARG A 114 -30.73 -15.31 2.26
N LEU A 115 -31.83 -14.99 1.58
CA LEU A 115 -32.57 -15.93 0.75
C LEU A 115 -31.77 -16.26 -0.52
N ILE A 116 -31.26 -15.24 -1.21
CA ILE A 116 -30.44 -15.41 -2.43
C ILE A 116 -29.13 -16.12 -2.09
N ALA A 117 -28.44 -15.73 -1.00
CA ALA A 117 -27.19 -16.36 -0.56
C ALA A 117 -27.36 -17.86 -0.33
N ARG A 118 -28.49 -18.32 0.24
CA ARG A 118 -28.78 -19.75 0.40
C ARG A 118 -28.89 -20.52 -0.92
N PHE A 119 -29.30 -19.86 -2.01
CA PHE A 119 -29.43 -20.49 -3.32
C PHE A 119 -28.16 -20.36 -4.17
N THR A 120 -27.41 -19.26 -4.02
CA THR A 120 -26.21 -18.99 -4.82
C THR A 120 -24.95 -19.59 -4.21
N TYR A 121 -24.89 -19.72 -2.88
CA TYR A 121 -23.75 -20.25 -2.14
C TYR A 121 -24.24 -21.37 -1.21
N PRO A 122 -24.33 -22.62 -1.71
CA PRO A 122 -24.68 -23.74 -0.86
C PRO A 122 -23.71 -23.78 0.32
N GLU A 123 -24.29 -23.88 1.50
CA GLU A 123 -23.71 -23.73 2.83
C GLU A 123 -22.69 -24.84 3.11
N GLU A 124 -21.54 -24.88 2.43
CA GLU A 124 -20.39 -25.76 2.72
C GLU A 124 -19.23 -25.46 1.75
N SER A 125 -18.52 -24.38 2.00
CA SER A 125 -17.07 -24.45 1.86
C SER A 125 -16.52 -23.90 3.16
N GLU A 126 -15.83 -24.75 3.93
CA GLU A 126 -15.04 -24.27 5.03
C GLU A 126 -14.24 -23.07 4.53
N PRO A 127 -14.26 -21.92 5.24
CA PRO A 127 -13.45 -20.79 4.82
C PRO A 127 -12.03 -21.32 4.64
N PRO A 128 -11.37 -21.08 3.49
CA PRO A 128 -10.02 -21.57 3.30
C PRO A 128 -9.21 -21.11 4.51
N LYS A 129 -8.68 -22.08 5.27
CA LYS A 129 -7.79 -21.82 6.41
C LYS A 129 -6.54 -21.16 5.84
N LEU A 130 -6.60 -19.84 5.67
CA LEU A 130 -5.52 -19.07 5.07
C LEU A 130 -4.81 -18.28 6.17
N TYR A 131 -3.50 -18.56 6.23
CA TYR A 131 -2.46 -17.94 7.05
C TYR A 131 -2.54 -18.27 8.55
N GLY A 132 -1.63 -19.16 8.96
CA GLY A 132 -1.30 -19.37 10.37
C GLY A 132 -0.79 -18.07 11.02
N PRO A 133 -0.69 -18.05 12.37
CA PRO A 133 -0.24 -16.88 13.10
C PRO A 133 1.11 -16.40 12.56
N PHE A 134 1.17 -15.12 12.17
CA PHE A 134 2.45 -14.51 11.81
C PHE A 134 3.40 -14.62 13.01
N PRO A 135 4.68 -14.97 12.77
CA PRO A 135 5.65 -15.09 13.86
C PRO A 135 5.72 -13.78 14.63
N SER A 136 5.72 -13.85 15.96
CA SER A 136 6.01 -12.72 16.83
C SER A 136 7.38 -12.16 16.46
N THR A 137 7.42 -11.06 15.72
CA THR A 137 8.65 -10.46 15.22
C THR A 137 9.31 -9.65 16.33
N ARG A 138 10.17 -10.30 17.12
CA ARG A 138 11.33 -9.57 17.66
C ARG A 138 12.06 -9.00 16.44
N TYR A 139 12.23 -7.68 16.40
CA TYR A 139 12.96 -7.03 15.31
C TYR A 139 14.36 -7.67 15.19
N PRO A 140 14.77 -8.10 13.99
CA PRO A 140 16.03 -8.82 13.80
C PRO A 140 17.26 -7.92 14.06
N ASP A 141 17.11 -6.58 14.04
CA ASP A 141 18.17 -5.66 14.45
C ASP A 141 17.62 -4.45 15.23
N PRO A 142 18.30 -3.97 16.30
CA PRO A 142 17.82 -2.82 17.07
C PRO A 142 17.93 -1.47 16.35
N GLY A 143 18.67 -1.38 15.24
CA GLY A 143 18.75 -0.19 14.40
C GLY A 143 17.50 0.02 13.53
N SER A 144 16.88 -1.05 13.02
CA SER A 144 15.62 -0.99 12.29
C SER A 144 14.45 -0.60 13.19
N ALA A 145 14.47 -1.01 14.46
CA ALA A 145 13.52 -0.55 15.47
C ALA A 145 13.57 0.99 15.64
N ALA A 146 14.76 1.59 15.81
CA ALA A 146 14.87 3.06 15.88
C ALA A 146 14.44 3.77 14.59
N ARG A 147 14.77 3.20 13.42
CA ARG A 147 14.36 3.76 12.12
C ARG A 147 12.84 3.77 11.98
N LEU A 148 12.20 2.67 12.38
CA LEU A 148 10.76 2.51 12.34
C LEU A 148 10.08 3.49 13.31
N ALA A 149 10.57 3.60 14.55
CA ALA A 149 10.07 4.56 15.52
C ALA A 149 10.15 6.01 15.02
N ALA A 150 11.23 6.40 14.33
CA ALA A 150 11.32 7.73 13.70
C ALA A 150 10.23 7.93 12.62
N ARG A 151 10.00 6.92 11.78
CA ARG A 151 8.94 6.96 10.76
C ARG A 151 7.55 7.10 11.39
N ASN A 152 7.26 6.31 12.41
CA ASN A 152 5.95 6.29 13.05
C ASN A 152 5.67 7.61 13.79
N ALA A 153 6.70 8.14 14.45
CA ALA A 153 6.61 9.45 15.08
C ALA A 153 6.35 10.59 14.07
N TYR A 154 6.91 10.51 12.86
CA TYR A 154 6.60 11.46 11.79
C TYR A 154 5.16 11.32 11.30
N SER A 155 4.66 10.11 11.08
CA SER A 155 3.25 9.88 10.71
C SER A 155 2.28 10.43 11.77
N ALA A 156 2.60 10.22 13.05
CA ALA A 156 1.83 10.78 14.17
C ALA A 156 1.87 12.32 14.18
N ALA A 157 3.03 12.91 13.86
CA ALA A 157 3.18 14.36 13.75
C ALA A 157 2.31 14.95 12.61
N GLU A 158 2.33 14.33 11.43
CA GLU A 158 1.49 14.74 10.29
C GLU A 158 0.00 14.72 10.67
N TYR A 159 -0.44 13.68 11.37
CA TYR A 159 -1.81 13.60 11.87
C TYR A 159 -2.13 14.75 12.85
N PHE A 160 -1.24 15.00 13.81
CA PHE A 160 -1.40 16.09 14.76
C PHE A 160 -1.58 17.44 14.06
N PHE A 161 -0.75 17.74 13.06
CA PHE A 161 -0.84 19.00 12.30
C PHE A 161 -2.04 19.06 11.36
N TYR A 162 -2.57 17.93 10.91
CA TYR A 162 -3.83 17.91 10.16
C TYR A 162 -4.98 18.46 11.01
N SER A 163 -5.05 18.06 12.29
CA SER A 163 -6.08 18.51 13.22
C SER A 163 -5.74 19.82 13.93
N ASN A 164 -4.46 20.17 14.01
CA ASN A 164 -3.93 21.32 14.75
C ASN A 164 -2.86 22.06 13.93
N PRO A 165 -3.23 22.75 12.82
CA PRO A 165 -2.26 23.28 11.85
C PRO A 165 -1.28 24.29 12.43
N ASP A 166 -1.70 25.06 13.44
CA ASP A 166 -0.92 26.14 14.03
C ASP A 166 -0.26 25.78 15.37
N ARG A 167 -0.55 24.58 15.92
CA ARG A 167 0.03 24.16 17.20
C ARG A 167 1.42 23.59 17.00
N THR A 168 2.28 23.80 18.00
CA THR A 168 3.57 23.12 18.08
C THR A 168 3.37 21.74 18.71
N LEU A 169 3.84 20.70 18.04
CA LEU A 169 3.81 19.32 18.51
C LEU A 169 4.72 19.16 19.73
N THR A 170 4.15 18.70 20.84
CA THR A 170 4.90 18.37 22.06
C THR A 170 5.10 16.87 22.20
N ARG A 171 5.97 16.46 23.14
CA ARG A 171 6.20 15.04 23.44
C ARG A 171 4.93 14.35 23.93
N ASP A 172 4.09 15.07 24.69
CA ASP A 172 2.84 14.56 25.21
C ASP A 172 1.81 14.35 24.10
N ASP A 173 1.76 15.28 23.12
CA ASP A 173 0.92 15.11 21.93
C ASP A 173 1.33 13.83 21.17
N LEU A 174 2.63 13.61 20.97
CA LEU A 174 3.15 12.45 20.24
C LEU A 174 2.89 11.13 20.97
N GLY A 175 2.95 11.15 22.31
CA GLY A 175 2.63 10.01 23.16
C GLY A 175 1.17 9.55 23.08
N ALA A 176 0.24 10.43 22.68
CA ALA A 176 -1.16 10.09 22.50
C ALA A 176 -1.44 9.25 21.23
N TRP A 177 -0.57 9.30 20.23
CA TRP A 177 -0.87 8.76 18.89
C TRP A 177 -0.21 7.40 18.57
N CYS A 178 0.88 7.01 19.25
CA CYS A 178 1.59 5.73 19.08
C CYS A 178 2.26 5.27 20.40
N GLY A 179 1.56 5.43 21.52
CA GLY A 179 2.09 5.40 22.88
C GLY A 179 2.48 4.03 23.46
N ARG A 180 3.18 3.17 22.71
CA ARG A 180 4.03 2.15 23.35
C ARG A 180 5.49 2.54 23.16
N ARG A 181 6.23 2.60 24.26
CA ARG A 181 7.69 2.70 24.26
C ARG A 181 8.23 1.41 23.63
N ASP A 182 8.42 1.42 22.31
CA ASP A 182 9.08 0.34 21.57
C ASP A 182 10.38 -0.03 22.27
N ASP A 183 10.57 -1.29 22.67
CA ASP A 183 11.82 -2.02 22.97
C ASP A 183 13.06 -1.21 23.43
N GLY A 184 12.87 -0.18 24.27
CA GLY A 184 13.94 0.71 24.72
C GLY A 184 14.30 1.87 23.76
N VAL A 185 13.61 2.05 22.63
CA VAL A 185 13.76 3.21 21.74
C VAL A 185 13.28 4.49 22.42
N THR A 186 14.11 5.52 22.40
CA THR A 186 13.76 6.87 22.84
C THR A 186 13.50 7.75 21.63
N VAL A 187 12.33 8.41 21.61
CA VAL A 187 11.96 9.41 20.60
C VAL A 187 11.95 10.80 21.23
N ASP A 188 12.67 11.73 20.63
CA ASP A 188 12.77 13.13 21.06
C ASP A 188 12.38 14.07 19.91
N ILE A 189 11.59 15.09 20.22
CA ILE A 189 11.23 16.15 19.27
C ILE A 189 12.28 17.26 19.42
N LEU A 190 13.07 17.48 18.36
CA LEU A 190 14.07 18.55 18.31
C LEU A 190 13.46 19.88 17.92
N ASP A 191 12.45 19.86 17.05
CA ASP A 191 11.60 20.99 16.69
C ASP A 191 10.21 20.45 16.34
N GLY A 192 9.17 21.01 16.96
CA GLY A 192 7.79 20.55 16.87
C GLY A 192 6.90 21.39 15.96
N ARG A 193 7.44 22.33 15.16
CA ARG A 193 6.63 23.10 14.21
C ARG A 193 6.54 22.38 12.87
N ARG A 194 5.40 22.44 12.19
CA ARG A 194 5.19 21.72 10.91
C ARG A 194 6.29 21.95 9.86
N GLN A 195 6.68 23.20 9.64
CA GLN A 195 7.67 23.59 8.61
C GLN A 195 9.11 23.25 8.98
N THR A 196 9.40 23.06 10.27
CA THR A 196 10.75 22.81 10.78
C THR A 196 10.84 21.53 11.58
N LEU A 197 9.84 20.65 11.44
CA LEU A 197 9.68 19.43 12.23
C LEU A 197 10.97 18.62 12.17
N ARG A 198 11.50 18.28 13.34
CA ARG A 198 12.64 17.38 13.47
C ARG A 198 12.39 16.44 14.62
N ILE A 199 12.34 15.15 14.31
CA ILE A 199 12.17 14.09 15.31
C ILE A 199 13.40 13.18 15.26
N ARG A 200 13.90 12.80 16.42
CA ARG A 200 15.04 11.90 16.59
C ARG A 200 14.59 10.64 17.32
N ALA A 201 14.92 9.48 16.79
CA ALA A 201 14.74 8.19 17.47
C ALA A 201 16.10 7.52 17.72
N ARG A 202 16.27 6.91 18.90
CA ARG A 202 17.51 6.24 19.30
C ARG A 202 17.22 4.94 20.01
N HIS A 203 17.87 3.85 19.60
CA HIS A 203 17.82 2.57 20.31
C HIS A 203 19.10 2.38 21.15
N PRO A 204 19.02 2.11 22.46
CA PRO A 204 20.19 1.99 23.34
C PRO A 204 21.10 0.82 22.95
N GLY A 205 20.50 -0.31 22.54
CA GLY A 205 21.23 -1.52 22.16
C GLY A 205 22.01 -1.47 20.83
N SER A 206 21.71 -0.55 19.91
CA SER A 206 22.45 -0.44 18.63
C SER A 206 23.32 0.81 18.56
N GLY A 207 23.10 1.80 19.43
CA GLY A 207 23.69 3.13 19.29
C GLY A 207 23.20 3.90 18.06
N ALA A 208 22.36 3.30 17.22
CA ALA A 208 21.81 3.91 16.03
C ALA A 208 20.87 5.05 16.40
N VAL A 209 21.08 6.20 15.78
CA VAL A 209 20.22 7.37 15.86
C VAL A 209 19.65 7.60 14.48
N TRP A 210 18.36 7.85 14.40
CA TRP A 210 17.68 8.22 13.16
C TRP A 210 16.97 9.55 13.37
N GLU A 211 17.07 10.44 12.40
CA GLU A 211 16.35 11.71 12.40
C GLU A 211 15.44 11.79 11.19
N VAL A 212 14.24 12.30 11.38
CA VAL A 212 13.28 12.63 10.32
C VAL A 212 12.99 14.12 10.34
N ASN A 213 13.01 14.75 9.17
CA ASN A 213 12.71 16.17 8.99
C ASN A 213 11.26 16.41 8.53
N SER A 214 10.88 17.67 8.35
CA SER A 214 9.56 18.12 7.89
C SER A 214 9.14 17.59 6.52
N ASP A 215 10.08 17.10 5.70
CA ASP A 215 9.81 16.52 4.39
C ASP A 215 9.63 14.99 4.46
N GLY A 216 9.66 14.41 5.67
CA GLY A 216 9.58 12.96 5.90
C GLY A 216 10.87 12.21 5.55
N ARG A 217 11.98 12.90 5.27
CA ARG A 217 13.25 12.27 4.94
C ARG A 217 13.93 11.75 6.22
N ILE A 218 14.11 10.44 6.30
CA ILE A 218 14.79 9.76 7.39
C ILE A 218 16.29 9.65 7.08
N THR A 219 17.13 10.09 8.01
CA THR A 219 18.60 10.08 7.88
C THR A 219 19.24 9.50 9.14
N SER A 220 20.40 8.85 9.01
CA SER A 220 21.24 8.50 10.16
C SER A 220 22.47 9.43 10.25
N PRO A 221 23.06 9.64 11.44
CA PRO A 221 24.32 10.36 11.57
C PRO A 221 25.45 9.78 10.74
N ALA A 222 25.47 8.45 10.52
CA ALA A 222 26.44 7.81 9.64
C ALA A 222 26.29 8.29 8.19
N GLN A 223 25.05 8.35 7.67
CA GLN A 223 24.78 8.91 6.34
C GLN A 223 25.07 10.41 6.25
N LYS A 224 24.86 11.15 7.35
CA LYS A 224 25.17 12.59 7.41
C LYS A 224 26.68 12.85 7.44
N ALA A 225 27.44 12.01 8.14
CA ALA A 225 28.91 12.07 8.18
C ALA A 225 29.52 11.70 6.83
N GLU A 226 28.98 10.69 6.14
CA GLU A 226 29.38 10.36 4.76
C GLU A 226 29.07 11.50 3.78
N ALA A 227 27.95 12.20 3.95
CA ALA A 227 27.61 13.37 3.15
C ALA A 227 28.47 14.61 3.47
N SER A 228 28.96 14.75 4.71
CA SER A 228 29.80 15.87 5.15
C SER A 228 31.31 15.63 4.98
N LEU A 229 31.76 14.39 4.76
CA LEU A 229 33.16 14.05 4.46
C LEU A 229 33.52 14.21 2.97
N VAL A 230 32.59 14.69 2.14
CA VAL A 230 32.88 15.11 0.76
C VAL A 230 33.53 16.49 0.77
N THR A 231 34.76 16.58 1.26
CA THR A 231 35.67 17.71 0.95
C THR A 231 36.34 17.40 -0.39
N PRO A 232 36.33 18.30 -1.38
CA PRO A 232 36.93 18.07 -2.70
C PRO A 232 38.45 18.14 -2.58
N SER A 233 39.08 17.01 -2.28
CA SER A 233 40.54 16.90 -2.22
C SER A 233 41.04 15.57 -2.76
N ARG A 234 40.43 15.14 -3.87
CA ARG A 234 41.14 14.37 -4.88
C ARG A 234 40.91 15.07 -6.21
N PRO A 235 41.95 15.26 -7.05
CA PRO A 235 41.69 15.59 -8.45
C PRO A 235 40.66 14.58 -8.95
N PHE A 236 39.63 15.12 -9.57
CA PHE A 236 38.60 14.36 -10.25
C PHE A 236 39.33 13.46 -11.25
N THR A 237 39.62 12.22 -10.87
CA THR A 237 39.75 11.16 -11.86
C THR A 237 38.32 11.00 -12.35
N PRO A 238 37.97 11.45 -13.57
CA PRO A 238 36.63 11.22 -14.07
C PRO A 238 36.36 9.73 -13.96
N SER A 239 35.43 9.36 -13.06
CA SER A 239 34.80 8.05 -13.06
C SER A 239 34.42 7.79 -14.51
N ARG A 240 35.04 6.74 -15.07
CA ARG A 240 34.80 6.16 -16.40
C ARG A 240 33.93 7.07 -17.28
N ILE A 241 34.52 7.73 -18.27
CA ILE A 241 33.77 8.16 -19.44
C ILE A 241 33.00 6.92 -19.89
N ALA A 242 31.71 6.85 -19.54
CA ALA A 242 30.86 5.76 -19.96
C ALA A 242 30.78 5.93 -21.46
N THR A 243 31.43 5.02 -22.19
CA THR A 243 31.29 5.01 -23.64
C THR A 243 29.80 4.85 -23.96
N PRO A 244 29.29 5.42 -25.06
CA PRO A 244 27.91 5.22 -25.47
C PRO A 244 27.50 3.74 -25.49
N GLU A 245 28.45 2.85 -25.79
CA GLU A 245 28.29 1.40 -25.74
C GLU A 245 28.06 0.85 -24.33
N ALA A 246 28.79 1.33 -23.31
CA ALA A 246 28.56 0.93 -21.92
C ALA A 246 27.21 1.44 -21.39
N ALA A 247 26.83 2.66 -21.76
CA ALA A 247 25.52 3.25 -21.45
C ALA A 247 24.37 2.48 -22.12
N ASP A 248 24.55 2.08 -23.39
CA ASP A 248 23.59 1.25 -24.12
C ASP A 248 23.44 -0.14 -23.47
N GLN A 249 24.53 -0.74 -22.99
CA GLN A 249 24.48 -2.01 -22.28
C GLN A 249 23.71 -1.91 -20.96
N GLU A 250 23.94 -0.85 -20.17
CA GLU A 250 23.21 -0.61 -18.91
C GLU A 250 21.71 -0.40 -19.13
N ALA A 251 21.32 0.35 -20.18
CA ALA A 251 19.91 0.49 -20.55
C ALA A 251 19.28 -0.85 -20.97
N ARG A 252 20.01 -1.69 -21.71
CA ARG A 252 19.52 -3.01 -22.13
C ARG A 252 19.30 -3.95 -20.94
N GLU A 253 20.24 -4.01 -20.02
CA GLU A 253 20.12 -4.82 -18.79
C GLU A 253 18.98 -4.32 -17.90
N THR A 254 18.84 -3.00 -17.79
CA THR A 254 17.73 -2.37 -17.09
C THR A 254 16.39 -2.74 -17.74
N ALA A 255 16.29 -2.70 -19.07
CA ALA A 255 15.08 -3.06 -19.80
C ALA A 255 14.65 -4.51 -19.54
N ALA A 256 15.59 -5.46 -19.60
CA ALA A 256 15.31 -6.87 -19.31
C ALA A 256 14.79 -7.06 -17.87
N LYS A 257 15.43 -6.40 -16.91
CA LYS A 257 15.10 -6.54 -15.49
C LYS A 257 13.76 -5.89 -15.14
N VAL A 258 13.49 -4.67 -15.62
CA VAL A 258 12.19 -4.01 -15.44
C VAL A 258 11.07 -4.85 -16.06
N PHE A 259 11.29 -5.40 -17.25
CA PHE A 259 10.28 -6.23 -17.91
C PHE A 259 9.95 -7.48 -17.11
N SER A 260 10.97 -8.20 -16.64
CA SER A 260 10.78 -9.39 -15.79
C SER A 260 9.99 -9.09 -14.52
N LEU A 261 10.37 -8.03 -13.79
CA LEU A 261 9.66 -7.60 -12.58
C LEU A 261 8.23 -7.16 -12.88
N SER A 262 8.02 -6.46 -13.99
CA SER A 262 6.70 -5.98 -14.40
C SER A 262 5.76 -7.12 -14.74
N ARG A 263 6.26 -8.15 -15.41
CA ARG A 263 5.49 -9.36 -15.72
C ARG A 263 5.14 -10.14 -14.45
N SER A 264 6.12 -10.33 -13.55
CA SER A 264 5.89 -10.96 -12.24
C SER A 264 4.80 -10.22 -11.45
N TYR A 265 4.88 -8.88 -11.42
CA TYR A 265 3.89 -8.05 -10.75
C TYR A 265 2.49 -8.19 -11.37
N LEU A 266 2.39 -8.15 -12.70
CA LEU A 266 1.09 -8.28 -13.38
C LEU A 266 0.47 -9.67 -13.18
N SER A 267 1.28 -10.74 -13.23
CA SER A 267 0.80 -12.10 -13.01
C SER A 267 0.34 -12.36 -11.57
N GLU A 268 1.05 -11.77 -10.59
CA GLU A 268 0.79 -11.99 -9.18
C GLU A 268 -0.38 -11.14 -8.65
N TYR A 269 -0.45 -9.86 -9.07
CA TYR A 269 -1.40 -8.90 -8.51
C TYR A 269 -2.62 -8.62 -9.40
N ARG A 270 -2.61 -9.06 -10.67
CA ARG A 270 -3.67 -8.83 -11.69
C ARG A 270 -4.41 -7.49 -11.53
N PRO A 271 -3.69 -6.35 -11.53
CA PRO A 271 -4.32 -5.07 -11.25
C PRO A 271 -5.28 -4.69 -12.39
N ALA A 272 -6.53 -4.36 -12.04
CA ALA A 272 -7.55 -3.93 -13.00
C ALA A 272 -7.13 -2.70 -13.85
N ALA A 273 -6.22 -1.87 -13.32
CA ALA A 273 -5.73 -0.67 -13.99
C ALA A 273 -4.38 -0.84 -14.73
N GLY A 274 -3.83 -2.07 -14.78
CA GLY A 274 -2.52 -2.37 -15.36
C GLY A 274 -1.32 -1.87 -14.52
N LEU A 275 -0.12 -1.93 -15.12
CA LEU A 275 1.14 -1.58 -14.48
C LEU A 275 1.28 -0.07 -14.21
N LYS A 276 1.63 0.28 -12.97
CA LYS A 276 2.18 1.60 -12.60
C LYS A 276 3.61 1.43 -12.12
N LEU A 277 4.56 2.22 -12.63
CA LEU A 277 5.98 2.10 -12.28
C LEU A 277 6.25 2.30 -10.77
N ASP A 278 5.47 3.17 -10.12
CA ASP A 278 5.55 3.36 -8.66
C ASP A 278 5.00 2.19 -7.85
N ALA A 279 4.10 1.38 -8.44
CA ALA A 279 3.67 0.13 -7.83
C ALA A 279 4.78 -0.92 -7.91
N LEU A 280 5.51 -0.96 -9.03
CA LEU A 280 6.69 -1.81 -9.21
C LEU A 280 7.78 -1.48 -8.17
N LYS A 281 8.09 -0.20 -7.98
CA LYS A 281 9.07 0.28 -6.98
C LYS A 281 8.68 -0.09 -5.55
N ARG A 282 7.38 -0.09 -5.25
CA ARG A 282 6.85 -0.50 -3.94
C ARG A 282 6.90 -2.01 -3.73
N ALA A 283 6.59 -2.80 -4.76
CA ALA A 283 6.63 -4.25 -4.70
C ALA A 283 8.07 -4.79 -4.62
N TYR A 284 9.04 -4.11 -5.26
CA TYR A 284 10.44 -4.53 -5.32
C TYR A 284 11.40 -3.41 -4.85
N PRO A 285 11.42 -3.06 -3.54
CA PRO A 285 12.22 -1.94 -3.03
C PRO A 285 13.74 -2.16 -3.12
N ALA A 286 14.19 -3.41 -3.30
CA ALA A 286 15.60 -3.73 -3.53
C ALA A 286 16.07 -3.38 -4.95
N TYR A 287 15.15 -3.07 -5.87
CA TYR A 287 15.47 -2.68 -7.23
C TYR A 287 15.35 -1.17 -7.43
N SER A 288 16.49 -0.53 -7.73
CA SER A 288 16.54 0.87 -8.15
C SER A 288 16.84 0.93 -9.66
N ILE A 289 16.05 1.74 -10.37
CA ILE A 289 16.39 2.15 -11.73
C ILE A 289 17.59 3.12 -11.62
N PRO A 290 18.67 2.95 -12.40
CA PRO A 290 19.78 3.90 -12.39
C PRO A 290 19.29 5.33 -12.71
N PRO A 291 19.88 6.37 -12.09
CA PRO A 291 19.40 7.75 -12.25
C PRO A 291 19.49 8.28 -13.68
N ASP A 292 20.41 7.73 -14.49
CA ASP A 292 20.62 8.10 -15.89
C ASP A 292 19.78 7.26 -16.87
N VAL A 293 18.95 6.33 -16.37
CA VAL A 293 18.06 5.49 -17.19
C VAL A 293 16.62 5.96 -17.07
N THR A 294 15.99 6.22 -18.21
CA THR A 294 14.56 6.54 -18.32
C THR A 294 13.80 5.29 -18.75
N VAL A 295 12.69 5.00 -18.07
CA VAL A 295 11.78 3.88 -18.39
C VAL A 295 10.39 4.44 -18.64
N GLU A 296 9.86 4.21 -19.83
CA GLU A 296 8.51 4.55 -20.26
C GLU A 296 7.70 3.26 -20.49
N VAL A 297 6.49 3.21 -19.92
CA VAL A 297 5.57 2.08 -20.09
C VAL A 297 4.61 2.42 -21.23
N LEU A 298 4.78 1.79 -22.38
CA LEU A 298 3.99 2.03 -23.59
C LEU A 298 2.62 1.36 -23.53
N ASP A 299 2.54 0.16 -22.94
CA ASP A 299 1.31 -0.56 -22.66
C ASP A 299 1.44 -1.28 -21.32
N ARG A 300 0.34 -1.36 -20.57
CA ARG A 300 0.28 -1.69 -19.14
C ARG A 300 -0.38 -3.04 -18.84
N ARG A 301 -0.92 -3.74 -19.84
CA ARG A 301 -1.59 -5.05 -19.66
C ARG A 301 -0.57 -6.17 -19.75
N GLU A 302 -0.85 -7.31 -19.11
CA GLU A 302 0.08 -8.44 -19.07
C GLU A 302 0.41 -8.99 -20.46
N GLU A 303 -0.63 -9.25 -21.26
CA GLU A 303 -0.51 -9.86 -22.60
C GLU A 303 0.07 -8.90 -23.66
N THR A 304 0.02 -7.60 -23.39
CA THR A 304 0.47 -6.56 -24.33
C THR A 304 1.54 -5.66 -23.73
N LEU A 305 2.20 -6.07 -22.63
CA LEU A 305 3.18 -5.24 -21.92
C LEU A 305 4.28 -4.79 -22.88
N ARG A 306 4.45 -3.48 -23.01
CA ARG A 306 5.50 -2.88 -23.83
C ARG A 306 6.23 -1.81 -23.05
N LEU A 307 7.55 -1.86 -23.08
CA LEU A 307 8.41 -0.93 -22.37
C LEU A 307 9.37 -0.25 -23.35
N ARG A 308 9.70 0.99 -23.06
CA ARG A 308 10.76 1.73 -23.72
C ARG A 308 11.77 2.20 -22.69
N VAL A 309 13.05 1.93 -22.93
CA VAL A 309 14.14 2.26 -22.00
C VAL A 309 15.25 2.97 -22.76
N SER A 310 15.76 4.06 -22.20
CA SER A 310 16.88 4.82 -22.76
C SER A 310 17.84 5.25 -21.65
N HIS A 311 19.13 5.37 -22.00
CA HIS A 311 20.15 5.94 -21.12
C HIS A 311 20.49 7.36 -21.59
N ARG A 312 20.70 8.30 -20.67
CA ARG A 312 21.02 9.70 -20.98
C ARG A 312 22.28 9.87 -21.86
N LEU A 313 23.27 9.02 -21.63
CA LEU A 313 24.53 8.95 -22.39
C LEU A 313 24.52 7.89 -23.50
N GLY A 314 23.41 7.17 -23.67
CA GLY A 314 23.27 6.11 -24.65
C GLY A 314 23.03 6.65 -26.06
N SER A 315 23.34 5.83 -27.05
CA SER A 315 23.06 6.11 -28.47
C SER A 315 21.79 5.40 -28.97
N LYS A 316 21.19 4.54 -28.12
CA LYS A 316 20.04 3.70 -28.49
C LYS A 316 18.88 3.83 -27.51
N VAL A 317 17.69 3.64 -28.06
CA VAL A 317 16.46 3.34 -27.33
C VAL A 317 16.19 1.85 -27.43
N PHE A 318 15.86 1.21 -26.31
CA PHE A 318 15.49 -0.19 -26.24
C PHE A 318 13.98 -0.31 -26.06
N GLU A 319 13.30 -1.00 -26.97
CA GLU A 319 11.90 -1.37 -26.81
C GLU A 319 11.80 -2.86 -26.49
N VAL A 320 11.05 -3.18 -25.43
CA VAL A 320 10.74 -4.56 -25.03
C VAL A 320 9.31 -4.86 -25.43
N ASP A 321 9.12 -5.92 -26.21
CA ASP A 321 7.81 -6.38 -26.65
C ASP A 321 7.14 -7.34 -25.64
N PRO A 322 5.88 -7.75 -25.86
CA PRO A 322 5.17 -8.63 -24.92
C PRO A 322 5.79 -10.02 -24.74
N THR A 323 6.64 -10.46 -25.67
CA THR A 323 7.37 -11.74 -25.56
C THR A 323 8.64 -11.60 -24.72
N GLY A 324 9.05 -10.36 -24.41
CA GLY A 324 10.31 -10.04 -23.74
C GLY A 324 11.47 -9.85 -24.72
N GLN A 325 11.22 -9.83 -26.03
CA GLN A 325 12.25 -9.57 -27.02
C GLN A 325 12.62 -8.08 -26.98
N ILE A 326 13.92 -7.81 -26.84
CA ILE A 326 14.46 -6.45 -26.78
C ILE A 326 14.95 -6.05 -28.18
N THR A 327 14.37 -4.99 -28.73
CA THR A 327 14.80 -4.38 -29.99
C THR A 327 15.48 -3.04 -29.71
N ALA A 328 16.60 -2.78 -30.37
CA ALA A 328 17.35 -1.54 -30.22
C ALA A 328 17.15 -0.65 -31.44
N ARG A 329 16.87 0.63 -31.23
CA ARG A 329 16.76 1.65 -32.27
C ARG A 329 17.71 2.81 -31.98
N PRO A 330 18.33 3.44 -32.99
CA PRO A 330 19.12 4.65 -32.76
C PRO A 330 18.26 5.74 -32.13
N LEU A 331 18.84 6.51 -31.20
CA LEU A 331 18.23 7.69 -30.60
C LEU A 331 18.12 8.75 -31.69
N SER A 332 16.90 9.03 -32.15
CA SER A 332 16.60 10.10 -33.13
C SER A 332 16.58 11.47 -32.48
#